data_AF-A0AAW3TLW9-F1
#
_entry.id   AF-A0AAW3TLW9-F1
#
_cell.length_a   1.000
_cell.length_b   1.000
_cell.length_c   1.000
_cell.angle_alpha   90.00
_cell.angle_beta   90.00
_cell.angle_gamma   90.00
#
_symmetry.space_group_name_H-M   'P 1'
#
loop_
_entity.id
_entity.type
_entity.pdbx_description
1 polymer ?
#
loop_
_entity_poly.entity_id
_entity_poly.type
_entity_poly.pdbx_seq_one_letter_code
_entity_poly.pdbx_strand_id
1 'polypeptide(L)'
;MSNLSLKNKLLLLAILPLMLLLISLMLSSYYLENKNQQQNFEAFQTKLISDKQTLLSTEIEIASKIVRYQLANGSEQDAKNALRDLTFGQGGYFFIYDTNGISVFHALLGDAIEGQNKIGMTDPNGKKIIVGLLDQARKGGGAFNYHFQKPNTTGLVEKMGYAAMIPGTNWMIGTGAYMDDIDAELLKYQTTMQEHMNDKVMTLLLIALFWVVLTIICALVAANTMVKPIQRMAQSLDDIAKGEGDLTKRLDIDTNDEIGQLGEAFNMFVSKLHGIIANVVDVTHDVKTASGDINTQTRLIEDKLLNHNHETDLVATAITEMSATSHEVAQNTNQVAESTQAATQEVAKAQECVDISLSEVSNLMGEINQAAEQVDSLSDQSKKINSVLSVIGGIAEQTNLLALNAAIEAARAGEQGRGFAVVADEVRSLASRTQVSTLEISEMLSELHNLVSDAVAAMQASQSSCNRSVESSRAISESLGAVTSSVRSINDMSTQIATAALEQSSVTEEINRNVFAIQEIVNELTISSKTTSSVGQHLAGRGESLGHLVGQFKI
;
A
#
# COMPACT_ATOMS: atom_id res chain seq x y z
N MET A 1 -0.96 -2.68 -49.09
CA MET A 1 -0.06 -1.88 -48.21
C MET A 1 -0.12 -2.27 -46.73
N SER A 2 -1.14 -3.00 -46.24
CA SER A 2 -1.32 -3.28 -44.81
C SER A 2 -0.15 -4.04 -44.16
N ASN A 3 0.45 -5.04 -44.83
CA ASN A 3 1.50 -5.90 -44.26
C ASN A 3 2.95 -5.45 -44.55
N LEU A 4 3.16 -4.24 -45.07
CA LEU A 4 4.50 -3.73 -45.35
C LEU A 4 5.09 -3.07 -44.10
N SER A 5 6.39 -3.30 -43.85
CA SER A 5 7.13 -2.59 -42.81
C SER A 5 7.09 -1.07 -43.05
N LEU A 6 7.20 -0.28 -41.98
CA LEU A 6 7.15 1.19 -42.07
C LEU A 6 8.19 1.72 -43.08
N LYS A 7 9.38 1.13 -43.10
CA LYS A 7 10.45 1.39 -44.09
C LYS A 7 10.00 1.15 -45.53
N ASN A 8 9.34 0.01 -45.80
CA ASN A 8 8.90 -0.32 -47.16
C ASN A 8 7.73 0.55 -47.62
N LYS A 9 6.85 0.97 -46.70
CA LYS A 9 5.80 1.95 -47.00
C LYS A 9 6.40 3.30 -47.41
N LEU A 10 7.41 3.78 -46.67
CA LEU A 10 8.07 5.07 -46.92
C LEU A 10 8.80 5.08 -48.27
N LEU A 11 9.53 4.00 -48.60
CA LEU A 11 10.18 3.84 -49.90
C LEU A 11 9.18 3.82 -51.06
N LEU A 12 8.08 3.08 -50.92
CA LEU A 12 7.07 2.96 -51.97
C LEU A 12 6.34 4.30 -52.19
N LEU A 13 6.05 5.04 -51.12
CA LEU A 13 5.40 6.35 -51.19
C LEU A 13 6.30 7.44 -51.79
N ALA A 14 7.63 7.32 -51.67
CA ALA A 14 8.59 8.26 -52.25
C ALA A 14 8.92 7.96 -53.73
N ILE A 15 9.13 6.68 -54.07
CA ILE A 15 9.63 6.29 -55.40
C ILE A 15 8.51 6.24 -56.44
N LEU A 16 7.34 5.72 -56.08
CA LEU A 16 6.26 5.47 -57.04
C LEU A 16 5.70 6.74 -57.69
N PRO A 17 5.43 7.84 -56.96
CA PRO A 17 4.99 9.10 -57.58
C PRO A 17 6.06 9.73 -58.47
N LEU A 18 7.34 9.65 -58.06
CA LEU A 18 8.45 10.19 -58.84
C LEU A 18 8.63 9.43 -60.16
N MET A 19 8.55 8.09 -60.13
CA MET A 19 8.63 7.27 -61.33
C MET A 19 7.50 7.60 -62.31
N LEU A 20 6.26 7.74 -61.81
CA LEU A 20 5.12 8.13 -62.65
C LEU A 20 5.31 9.52 -63.28
N LEU A 21 5.81 10.48 -62.50
CA LEU A 21 6.09 11.84 -62.97
C LEU A 21 7.21 11.86 -64.03
N LEU A 22 8.32 11.15 -63.80
CA LEU A 22 9.44 11.06 -64.74
C LEU A 22 9.03 10.39 -66.06
N ILE A 23 8.27 9.29 -65.98
CA ILE A 23 7.73 8.60 -67.17
C ILE A 23 6.83 9.56 -67.95
N SER A 24 5.90 10.25 -67.27
CA SER A 24 4.99 11.22 -67.91
C SER A 24 5.74 12.36 -68.60
N LEU A 25 6.74 12.96 -67.94
CA LEU A 25 7.59 14.01 -68.51
C LEU A 25 8.39 13.53 -69.72
N MET A 26 8.90 12.31 -69.67
CA MET A 26 9.68 11.73 -70.76
C MET A 26 8.81 11.44 -71.99
N LEU A 27 7.62 10.86 -71.80
CA LEU A 27 6.63 10.67 -72.86
C LEU A 27 6.18 12.00 -73.49
N SER A 28 5.91 13.01 -72.66
CA SER A 28 5.50 14.34 -73.12
C SER A 28 6.59 15.04 -73.93
N SER A 29 7.84 15.01 -73.45
CA SER A 29 8.99 15.63 -74.14
C SER A 29 9.30 14.92 -75.46
N TYR A 30 9.25 13.58 -75.48
CA TYR A 30 9.43 12.81 -76.71
C TYR A 30 8.36 13.13 -77.74
N TYR A 31 7.09 13.20 -77.32
CA TYR A 31 5.98 13.57 -78.21
C TYR A 31 6.14 14.98 -78.80
N LEU A 32 6.50 15.97 -77.97
CA LEU A 32 6.67 17.36 -78.40
C LEU A 32 7.85 17.52 -79.37
N GLU A 33 8.98 16.87 -79.07
CA GLU A 33 10.16 16.91 -79.93
C GLU A 33 9.86 16.28 -81.29
N ASN A 34 9.25 15.10 -81.33
CA ASN A 34 8.88 14.43 -82.58
C ASN A 34 7.94 15.29 -83.43
N LYS A 35 6.96 15.96 -82.80
CA LYS A 35 6.06 16.90 -83.48
C LYS A 35 6.82 18.11 -84.05
N ASN A 36 7.73 18.70 -83.28
CA ASN A 36 8.55 19.82 -83.73
C ASN A 36 9.46 19.42 -84.89
N GLN A 37 10.03 18.21 -84.87
CA GLN A 37 10.87 17.73 -85.96
C GLN A 37 10.11 17.63 -87.27
N GLN A 38 8.91 17.05 -87.24
CA GLN A 38 8.04 16.95 -88.42
C GLN A 38 7.72 18.33 -89.00
N GLN A 39 7.35 19.29 -88.16
CA GLN A 39 7.06 20.66 -88.60
C GLN A 39 8.29 21.36 -89.19
N ASN A 40 9.45 21.22 -88.55
CA ASN A 40 10.70 21.82 -89.02
C ASN A 40 11.16 21.20 -90.35
N PHE A 41 10.95 19.90 -90.55
CA PHE A 41 11.25 19.21 -91.80
C PHE A 41 10.38 19.73 -92.96
N GLU A 42 9.07 19.82 -92.76
CA GLU A 42 8.13 20.35 -93.77
C GLU A 42 8.44 21.83 -94.12
N ALA A 43 8.77 22.64 -93.11
CA ALA A 43 9.17 24.03 -93.31
C ALA A 43 10.48 24.15 -94.11
N PHE A 44 11.47 23.31 -93.80
CA PHE A 44 12.75 23.28 -94.52
C PHE A 44 12.57 22.86 -95.98
N GLN A 45 11.77 21.82 -96.24
CA GLN A 45 11.46 21.37 -97.60
C GLN A 45 10.76 22.46 -98.43
N THR A 46 9.74 23.10 -97.86
CA THR A 46 9.01 24.17 -98.53
C THR A 46 9.92 25.35 -98.87
N LYS A 47 10.78 25.74 -97.93
CA LYS A 47 11.75 26.83 -98.14
C LYS A 47 12.76 26.47 -99.22
N LEU A 48 13.32 25.27 -99.19
CA LEU A 48 14.32 24.83 -100.16
C LEU A 48 13.76 24.84 -101.59
N ILE A 49 12.54 24.37 -101.79
CA ILE A 49 11.86 24.42 -103.11
C ILE A 49 11.63 25.87 -103.55
N SER A 50 11.15 26.73 -102.65
CA SER A 50 10.94 28.15 -102.94
C SER A 50 12.23 28.86 -103.35
N ASP A 51 13.31 28.65 -102.61
CA ASP A 51 14.63 29.26 -102.90
C ASP A 51 15.14 28.82 -104.29
N LYS A 52 14.92 27.55 -104.66
CA LYS A 52 15.26 27.05 -106.01
C LYS A 52 14.41 27.70 -107.09
N GLN A 53 13.11 27.89 -106.88
CA GLN A 53 12.26 28.61 -107.85
C GLN A 53 12.69 30.07 -108.05
N THR A 54 13.01 30.77 -106.96
CA THR A 54 13.52 32.15 -107.02
C THR A 54 14.84 32.23 -107.79
N LEU A 55 15.76 31.29 -107.54
CA LEU A 55 17.00 31.19 -108.30
C LEU A 55 16.74 31.04 -109.79
N LEU A 56 15.91 30.07 -110.20
CA LEU A 56 15.60 29.82 -111.61
C LEU A 56 14.94 31.02 -112.31
N SER A 57 14.04 31.71 -111.60
CA SER A 57 13.41 32.93 -112.09
C SER A 57 14.43 34.04 -112.34
N THR A 58 15.38 34.24 -111.41
CA THR A 58 16.44 35.24 -111.50
C THR A 58 17.39 34.94 -112.66
N GLU A 59 17.80 33.68 -112.83
CA GLU A 59 18.66 33.23 -113.92
C GLU A 59 18.02 33.48 -115.29
N ILE A 60 16.72 33.21 -115.42
CA ILE A 60 15.96 33.51 -116.64
C ILE A 60 15.84 35.00 -116.90
N GLU A 61 15.64 35.83 -115.89
CA GLU A 61 15.56 37.28 -116.07
C GLU A 61 16.89 37.83 -116.60
N ILE A 62 18.01 37.37 -116.04
CA ILE A 62 19.37 37.73 -116.49
C ILE A 62 19.56 37.28 -117.95
N ALA A 63 19.30 36.01 -118.24
CA ALA A 63 19.46 35.45 -119.58
C ALA A 63 18.55 36.14 -120.62
N SER A 64 17.31 36.46 -120.27
CA SER A 64 16.36 37.20 -121.11
C SER A 64 16.87 38.62 -121.44
N LYS A 65 17.44 39.33 -120.46
CA LYS A 65 18.07 40.64 -120.69
C LYS A 65 19.27 40.54 -121.63
N ILE A 66 20.10 39.50 -121.47
CA ILE A 66 21.26 39.25 -122.35
C ILE A 66 20.78 38.99 -123.79
N VAL A 67 19.78 38.13 -123.97
CA VAL A 67 19.20 37.85 -125.30
C VAL A 67 18.64 39.12 -125.94
N ARG A 68 17.88 39.91 -125.19
CA ARG A 68 17.31 41.18 -125.71
C ARG A 68 18.39 42.18 -126.11
N TYR A 69 19.46 42.28 -125.33
CA TYR A 69 20.58 43.17 -125.65
C TYR A 69 21.27 42.75 -126.95
N GLN A 70 21.51 41.44 -127.13
CA GLN A 70 22.15 40.93 -128.35
C GLN A 70 21.23 41.04 -129.57
N LEU A 71 19.92 40.80 -129.42
CA LEU A 71 18.95 40.99 -130.51
C LEU A 71 18.80 42.44 -130.94
N ALA A 72 18.99 43.40 -130.03
CA ALA A 72 18.88 44.83 -130.36
C ALA A 72 20.12 45.39 -131.06
N ASN A 73 21.31 44.85 -130.76
CA ASN A 73 22.60 45.41 -131.19
C ASN A 73 23.41 44.52 -132.15
N GLY A 74 22.98 43.27 -132.34
CA GLY A 74 23.64 42.27 -133.17
C GLY A 74 22.63 41.43 -133.93
N SER A 75 22.94 40.14 -134.06
CA SER A 75 22.11 39.15 -134.76
C SER A 75 21.50 38.14 -133.80
N GLU A 76 20.51 37.37 -134.29
CA GLU A 76 20.01 36.19 -133.58
C GLU A 76 21.14 35.21 -133.21
N GLN A 77 22.17 35.09 -134.05
CA GLN A 77 23.31 34.21 -133.77
C GLN A 77 24.13 34.69 -132.58
N ASP A 78 24.27 36.01 -132.38
CA ASP A 78 24.99 36.58 -131.24
C ASP A 78 24.25 36.30 -129.91
N ALA A 79 22.92 36.34 -129.93
CA ALA A 79 22.10 35.96 -128.78
C ALA A 79 22.25 34.48 -128.42
N LYS A 80 22.30 33.58 -129.42
CA LYS A 80 22.52 32.14 -129.22
C LYS A 80 23.91 31.86 -128.65
N ASN A 81 24.96 32.50 -129.18
CA ASN A 81 26.32 32.31 -128.69
C ASN A 81 26.46 32.78 -127.23
N ALA A 82 25.89 33.94 -126.89
CA ALA A 82 25.91 34.46 -125.52
C ALA A 82 25.23 33.51 -124.51
N LEU A 83 24.12 32.88 -124.91
CA LEU A 83 23.44 31.89 -124.06
C LEU A 83 24.17 30.55 -123.96
N ARG A 84 24.98 30.17 -124.94
CA ARG A 84 25.65 28.86 -124.96
C ARG A 84 26.75 28.77 -123.91
N ASP A 85 27.42 29.89 -123.62
CA ASP A 85 28.44 29.98 -122.57
C ASP A 85 27.84 30.21 -121.16
N LEU A 86 26.54 30.50 -121.06
CA LEU A 86 25.85 30.69 -119.79
C LEU A 86 25.44 29.36 -119.16
N THR A 87 26.06 29.03 -118.04
CA THR A 87 25.70 27.90 -117.17
C THR A 87 25.58 28.37 -115.72
N PHE A 88 24.71 27.72 -114.94
CA PHE A 88 24.58 27.99 -113.50
C PHE A 88 24.31 26.70 -112.73
N GLY A 89 24.65 26.69 -111.45
CA GLY A 89 24.53 25.50 -110.60
C GLY A 89 25.28 24.28 -111.16
N GLN A 90 24.85 23.08 -110.78
CA GLN A 90 25.43 21.81 -111.23
C GLN A 90 24.75 21.32 -112.52
N GLY A 91 24.98 22.00 -113.63
CA GLY A 91 24.48 21.60 -114.96
C GLY A 91 23.19 22.28 -115.40
N GLY A 92 22.89 23.48 -114.87
CA GLY A 92 21.86 24.35 -115.39
C GLY A 92 22.25 24.92 -116.76
N TYR A 93 21.30 24.97 -117.68
CA TYR A 93 21.49 25.44 -119.04
C TYR A 93 20.21 26.08 -119.57
N PHE A 94 20.34 26.91 -120.61
CA PHE A 94 19.21 27.62 -121.21
C PHE A 94 18.74 27.00 -122.52
N PHE A 95 17.46 27.17 -122.82
CA PHE A 95 16.85 26.81 -124.09
C PHE A 95 15.79 27.85 -124.47
N ILE A 96 15.58 28.04 -125.76
CA ILE A 96 14.57 28.94 -126.31
C ILE A 96 13.68 28.18 -127.29
N TYR A 97 12.38 28.34 -127.13
CA TYR A 97 11.37 27.90 -128.10
C TYR A 97 10.49 29.07 -128.48
N ASP A 98 10.03 29.13 -129.72
CA ASP A 98 9.01 30.10 -130.12
C ASP A 98 7.61 29.70 -129.61
N THR A 99 6.63 30.58 -129.81
CA THR A 99 5.23 30.32 -129.40
C THR A 99 4.56 29.14 -130.11
N ASN A 100 5.13 28.67 -131.23
CA ASN A 100 4.65 27.51 -131.99
C ASN A 100 5.39 26.21 -131.60
N GLY A 101 6.31 26.30 -130.64
CA GLY A 101 7.12 25.19 -130.14
C GLY A 101 8.31 24.84 -131.05
N ILE A 102 8.70 25.71 -131.97
CA ILE A 102 9.93 25.56 -132.76
C ILE A 102 11.12 25.88 -131.85
N SER A 103 12.10 24.98 -131.79
CA SER A 103 13.33 25.22 -131.03
C SER A 103 14.15 26.31 -131.70
N VAL A 104 14.34 27.43 -131.01
CA VAL A 104 15.18 28.52 -131.48
C VAL A 104 16.61 28.30 -131.00
N PHE A 105 16.78 27.88 -129.74
CA PHE A 105 18.08 27.65 -129.14
C PHE A 105 18.01 26.51 -128.13
N HIS A 106 19.05 25.69 -128.02
CA HIS A 106 19.18 24.79 -126.88
C HIS A 106 20.66 24.57 -126.57
N ALA A 107 21.12 25.01 -125.39
CA ALA A 107 22.53 25.01 -125.05
C ALA A 107 23.21 23.62 -125.18
N LEU A 108 22.50 22.54 -124.82
CA LEU A 108 23.05 21.18 -124.90
C LEU A 108 22.82 20.43 -126.21
N LEU A 109 21.60 20.51 -126.77
CA LEU A 109 21.21 19.71 -127.94
C LEU A 109 21.53 20.42 -129.26
N GLY A 110 21.64 21.77 -129.24
CA GLY A 110 22.02 22.59 -130.38
C GLY A 110 21.30 22.23 -131.67
N ASP A 111 22.07 22.17 -132.76
CA ASP A 111 21.62 21.91 -134.13
C ASP A 111 20.83 20.60 -134.29
N ALA A 112 20.92 19.66 -133.34
CA ALA A 112 20.14 18.43 -133.38
C ALA A 112 18.62 18.67 -133.23
N ILE A 113 18.22 19.79 -132.61
CA ILE A 113 16.81 20.14 -132.42
C ILE A 113 16.45 21.57 -132.86
N GLU A 114 17.42 22.48 -132.99
CA GLU A 114 17.15 23.85 -133.45
C GLU A 114 16.47 23.85 -134.84
N GLY A 115 15.45 24.69 -135.00
CA GLY A 115 14.58 24.75 -136.19
C GLY A 115 13.47 23.69 -136.25
N GLN A 116 13.49 22.66 -135.38
CA GLN A 116 12.44 21.64 -135.36
C GLN A 116 11.28 22.02 -134.43
N ASN A 117 10.05 21.68 -134.82
CA ASN A 117 8.90 21.81 -133.94
C ASN A 117 8.91 20.69 -132.88
N LYS A 118 9.02 21.07 -131.60
CA LYS A 118 9.03 20.18 -130.43
C LYS A 118 7.82 20.37 -129.53
N ILE A 119 6.74 20.98 -130.02
CA ILE A 119 5.53 21.19 -129.22
C ILE A 119 4.92 19.87 -128.70
N GLY A 120 5.14 18.77 -129.42
CA GLY A 120 4.69 17.42 -129.04
C GLY A 120 5.62 16.67 -128.08
N MET A 121 6.73 17.25 -127.62
CA MET A 121 7.70 16.57 -126.76
C MET A 121 7.10 16.22 -125.40
N THR A 122 7.12 14.95 -125.04
CA THR A 122 6.63 14.44 -123.75
C THR A 122 7.74 13.82 -122.90
N ASP A 123 7.63 13.96 -121.59
CA ASP A 123 8.42 13.15 -120.64
C ASP A 123 7.85 11.71 -120.52
N PRO A 124 8.54 10.76 -119.83
CA PRO A 124 8.06 9.38 -119.63
C PRO A 124 6.71 9.28 -118.91
N ASN A 125 6.33 10.31 -118.17
CA ASN A 125 5.04 10.38 -117.47
C ASN A 125 3.93 10.99 -118.37
N GLY A 126 4.22 11.23 -119.64
CA GLY A 126 3.29 11.79 -120.62
C GLY A 126 3.11 13.31 -120.53
N LYS A 127 3.89 14.03 -119.70
CA LYS A 127 3.80 15.49 -119.59
C LYS A 127 4.37 16.14 -120.84
N LYS A 128 3.59 16.96 -121.53
CA LYS A 128 4.04 17.77 -122.69
C LYS A 128 4.94 18.90 -122.21
N ILE A 129 6.25 18.73 -122.35
CA ILE A 129 7.29 19.57 -121.75
C ILE A 129 7.18 21.02 -122.26
N ILE A 130 7.23 21.20 -123.58
CA ILE A 130 7.25 22.53 -124.20
C ILE A 130 5.91 23.24 -124.00
N VAL A 131 4.79 22.52 -124.07
CA VAL A 131 3.44 23.07 -123.81
C VAL A 131 3.33 23.56 -122.36
N GLY A 132 3.76 22.74 -121.40
CA GLY A 132 3.72 23.11 -119.98
C GLY A 132 4.57 24.33 -119.67
N LEU A 133 5.79 24.40 -120.21
CA LEU A 133 6.67 25.55 -120.04
C LEU A 133 6.14 26.82 -120.74
N LEU A 134 5.57 26.69 -121.94
CA LEU A 134 4.94 27.82 -122.63
C LEU A 134 3.72 28.35 -121.88
N ASP A 135 2.90 27.49 -121.29
CA ASP A 135 1.75 27.89 -120.46
C ASP A 135 2.20 28.69 -119.23
N GLN A 136 3.27 28.25 -118.56
CA GLN A 136 3.87 28.99 -117.46
C GLN A 136 4.47 30.34 -117.92
N ALA A 137 5.20 30.33 -119.04
CA ALA A 137 5.80 31.54 -119.58
C ALA A 137 4.75 32.60 -119.95
N ARG A 138 3.61 32.19 -120.54
CA ARG A 138 2.49 33.09 -120.88
C ARG A 138 1.77 33.67 -119.67
N LYS A 139 1.80 32.96 -118.53
CA LYS A 139 1.21 33.41 -117.25
C LYS A 139 2.09 34.40 -116.48
N GLY A 140 3.19 34.87 -117.08
CA GLY A 140 4.14 35.80 -116.45
C GLY A 140 5.39 35.12 -115.89
N GLY A 141 5.60 33.84 -116.20
CA GLY A 141 6.71 33.04 -115.70
C GLY A 141 6.26 32.04 -114.63
N GLY A 142 6.84 30.84 -114.63
CA GLY A 142 6.49 29.83 -113.64
C GLY A 142 7.28 28.54 -113.78
N ALA A 143 7.24 27.74 -112.72
CA ALA A 143 7.88 26.44 -112.68
C ALA A 143 6.96 25.34 -113.26
N PHE A 144 7.56 24.40 -113.99
CA PHE A 144 6.92 23.22 -114.53
C PHE A 144 7.87 22.03 -114.36
N ASN A 145 7.42 21.02 -113.61
CA ASN A 145 8.23 19.83 -113.35
C ASN A 145 8.02 18.78 -114.44
N TYR A 146 9.10 18.27 -115.01
CA TYR A 146 9.12 17.22 -116.02
C TYR A 146 10.40 16.41 -115.91
N HIS A 147 10.40 15.17 -116.37
CA HIS A 147 11.63 14.37 -116.37
C HIS A 147 12.45 14.65 -117.61
N PHE A 148 13.73 14.96 -117.42
CA PHE A 148 14.67 15.21 -118.51
C PHE A 148 16.03 14.65 -118.18
N GLN A 149 16.82 14.36 -119.21
CA GLN A 149 18.17 13.84 -119.01
C GLN A 149 19.03 14.90 -118.33
N LYS A 150 19.73 14.53 -117.25
CA LYS A 150 20.72 15.39 -116.60
C LYS A 150 22.01 15.37 -117.43
N PRO A 151 22.71 16.51 -117.61
CA PRO A 151 23.92 16.53 -118.41
C PRO A 151 24.94 15.55 -117.82
N ASN A 152 25.64 14.82 -118.68
CA ASN A 152 26.63 13.80 -118.27
C ASN A 152 26.08 12.61 -117.47
N THR A 153 24.74 12.38 -117.47
CA THR A 153 24.14 11.17 -116.88
C THR A 153 23.31 10.39 -117.90
N THR A 154 23.14 9.09 -117.68
CA THR A 154 22.42 8.16 -118.56
C THR A 154 20.95 7.93 -118.16
N GLY A 155 20.43 8.72 -117.20
CA GLY A 155 19.07 8.58 -116.66
C GLY A 155 18.25 9.86 -116.73
N LEU A 156 16.92 9.72 -116.74
CA LEU A 156 15.98 10.82 -116.64
C LEU A 156 15.75 11.15 -115.16
N VAL A 157 15.95 12.41 -114.79
CA VAL A 157 15.71 12.91 -113.43
C VAL A 157 14.59 13.94 -113.50
N GLU A 158 13.75 14.02 -112.47
CA GLU A 158 12.76 15.08 -112.40
C GLU A 158 13.48 16.43 -112.38
N LYS A 159 13.11 17.29 -113.31
CA LYS A 159 13.65 18.63 -113.49
C LYS A 159 12.54 19.63 -113.23
N MET A 160 12.77 20.54 -112.30
CA MET A 160 11.97 21.75 -112.16
C MET A 160 12.44 22.74 -113.21
N GLY A 161 11.75 22.78 -114.35
CA GLY A 161 11.98 23.81 -115.33
C GLY A 161 11.27 25.10 -114.93
N TYR A 162 11.86 26.23 -115.23
CA TYR A 162 11.21 27.53 -115.20
C TYR A 162 11.24 28.09 -116.61
N ALA A 163 10.21 28.80 -117.02
CA ALA A 163 10.16 29.43 -118.33
C ALA A 163 9.47 30.79 -118.26
N ALA A 164 9.94 31.74 -119.06
CA ALA A 164 9.34 33.06 -119.23
C ALA A 164 9.41 33.51 -120.69
N MET A 165 8.46 34.36 -121.09
CA MET A 165 8.52 35.00 -122.40
C MET A 165 9.62 36.05 -122.39
N ILE A 166 10.38 36.15 -123.48
CA ILE A 166 11.31 37.24 -123.70
C ILE A 166 10.51 38.46 -124.19
N PRO A 167 10.47 39.58 -123.45
CA PRO A 167 9.65 40.73 -123.85
C PRO A 167 10.07 41.30 -125.21
N GLY A 168 9.09 41.50 -126.10
CA GLY A 168 9.30 42.03 -127.44
C GLY A 168 9.56 40.98 -128.52
N THR A 169 9.58 39.69 -128.17
CA THR A 169 9.72 38.58 -129.13
C THR A 169 8.61 37.54 -128.95
N ASN A 170 8.52 36.59 -129.88
CA ASN A 170 7.69 35.39 -129.73
C ASN A 170 8.46 34.22 -129.08
N TRP A 171 9.58 34.50 -128.41
CA TRP A 171 10.44 33.49 -127.82
C TRP A 171 10.17 33.31 -126.33
N MET A 172 10.07 32.06 -125.91
CA MET A 172 10.11 31.63 -124.52
C MET A 172 11.52 31.14 -124.22
N ILE A 173 12.15 31.70 -123.20
CA ILE A 173 13.38 31.17 -122.64
C ILE A 173 13.04 30.31 -121.42
N GLY A 174 13.69 29.17 -121.32
CA GLY A 174 13.57 28.29 -120.19
C GLY A 174 14.92 27.80 -119.69
N THR A 175 14.92 27.40 -118.42
CA THR A 175 16.01 26.71 -117.75
C THR A 175 15.43 25.79 -116.68
N GLY A 176 16.25 25.08 -115.89
CA GLY A 176 15.73 24.29 -114.78
C GLY A 176 16.80 23.67 -113.90
N ALA A 177 16.40 23.29 -112.68
CA ALA A 177 17.20 22.56 -111.71
C ALA A 177 16.67 21.12 -111.54
N TYR A 178 17.54 20.17 -111.23
CA TYR A 178 17.17 18.78 -111.00
C TYR A 178 16.76 18.54 -109.54
N MET A 179 15.72 17.74 -109.30
CA MET A 179 15.16 17.52 -107.97
C MET A 179 16.00 16.59 -107.10
N ASP A 180 16.87 15.78 -107.69
CA ASP A 180 17.81 14.93 -106.96
C ASP A 180 18.77 15.74 -106.05
N ASP A 181 19.15 16.95 -106.48
CA ASP A 181 19.96 17.86 -105.67
C ASP A 181 19.18 18.37 -104.44
N ILE A 182 17.86 18.53 -104.54
CA ILE A 182 16.98 18.91 -103.42
C ILE A 182 16.80 17.74 -102.47
N ASP A 183 16.58 16.53 -103.01
CA ASP A 183 16.38 15.31 -102.21
C ASP A 183 17.63 14.94 -101.41
N ALA A 184 18.82 15.10 -101.99
CA ALA A 184 20.08 14.88 -101.28
C ALA A 184 20.26 15.83 -100.08
N GLU A 185 19.83 17.09 -100.22
CA GLU A 185 19.90 18.09 -99.16
C GLU A 185 18.85 17.85 -98.05
N LEU A 186 17.67 17.34 -98.41
CA LEU A 186 16.64 16.88 -97.46
C LEU A 186 17.10 15.66 -96.66
N LEU A 187 17.74 14.67 -97.29
CA LEU A 187 18.25 13.48 -96.60
C LEU A 187 19.31 13.84 -95.55
N LYS A 188 20.21 14.78 -95.87
CA LYS A 188 21.22 15.27 -94.92
C LYS A 188 20.59 16.00 -93.73
N TYR A 189 19.50 16.73 -93.97
CA TYR A 189 18.76 17.37 -92.88
C TYR A 189 18.07 16.32 -91.99
N GLN A 190 17.46 15.28 -92.56
CA GLN A 190 16.84 14.16 -91.80
C GLN A 190 17.84 13.43 -90.90
N THR A 191 19.03 13.09 -91.41
CA THR A 191 20.04 12.37 -90.62
C THR A 191 20.52 13.20 -89.43
N THR A 192 20.74 14.51 -89.64
CA THR A 192 21.14 15.43 -88.55
C THR A 192 20.05 15.56 -87.48
N MET A 193 18.77 15.58 -87.86
CA MET A 193 17.66 15.61 -86.90
C MET A 193 17.59 14.35 -86.04
N GLN A 194 17.87 13.17 -86.63
CA GLN A 194 17.86 11.90 -85.92
C GLN A 194 18.98 11.80 -84.87
N GLU A 195 20.18 12.31 -85.19
CA GLU A 195 21.29 12.38 -84.23
C GLU A 195 20.93 13.27 -83.04
N HIS A 196 20.37 14.46 -83.29
CA HIS A 196 19.91 15.34 -82.22
C HIS A 196 18.78 14.74 -81.36
N MET A 197 17.91 13.88 -81.93
CA MET A 197 16.90 13.15 -81.12
C MET A 197 17.57 12.20 -80.13
N ASN A 198 18.54 11.41 -80.59
CA ASN A 198 19.19 10.41 -79.75
C ASN A 198 19.93 11.07 -78.58
N ASP A 199 20.62 12.19 -78.82
CA ASP A 199 21.32 12.95 -77.77
C ASP A 199 20.35 13.51 -76.72
N LYS A 200 19.20 14.03 -77.14
CA LYS A 200 18.16 14.54 -76.23
C LYS A 200 17.54 13.41 -75.39
N VAL A 201 17.22 12.27 -76.01
CA VAL A 201 16.68 11.11 -75.29
C VAL A 201 17.69 10.57 -74.28
N MET A 202 18.96 10.47 -74.64
CA MET A 202 20.03 10.04 -73.73
C MET A 202 20.17 10.99 -72.54
N THR A 203 20.15 12.31 -72.78
CA THR A 203 20.23 13.32 -71.72
C THR A 203 19.05 13.23 -70.75
N LEU A 204 17.82 13.04 -71.25
CA LEU A 204 16.63 12.86 -70.42
C LEU A 204 16.69 11.58 -69.56
N LEU A 205 17.20 10.49 -70.12
CA LEU A 205 17.40 9.24 -69.36
C LEU A 205 18.40 9.40 -68.22
N LEU A 206 19.51 10.12 -68.44
CA LEU A 206 20.50 10.38 -67.40
C LEU A 206 19.94 11.26 -66.26
N ILE A 207 19.16 12.29 -66.60
CA ILE A 207 18.48 13.13 -65.61
C ILE A 207 17.48 12.31 -64.80
N ALA A 208 16.67 11.47 -65.46
CA ALA A 208 15.71 10.60 -64.77
C ALA A 208 16.43 9.62 -63.83
N LEU A 209 17.53 9.00 -64.27
CA LEU A 209 18.33 8.09 -63.45
C LEU A 209 18.90 8.79 -62.21
N PHE A 210 19.44 10.01 -62.38
CA PHE A 210 19.96 10.80 -61.27
C PHE A 210 18.89 11.05 -60.19
N TRP A 211 17.69 11.50 -60.58
CA TRP A 211 16.61 11.76 -59.64
C TRP A 211 16.10 10.50 -58.94
N VAL A 212 16.01 9.37 -59.65
CA VAL A 212 15.64 8.08 -59.03
C VAL A 212 16.66 7.67 -57.97
N VAL A 213 17.96 7.73 -58.28
CA VAL A 213 19.03 7.38 -57.34
C VAL A 213 19.01 8.31 -56.13
N LEU A 214 18.88 9.62 -56.35
CA LEU A 214 18.83 10.61 -55.26
C LEU A 214 17.65 10.35 -54.31
N THR A 215 16.46 10.08 -54.84
CA THR A 215 15.28 9.79 -54.03
C THR A 215 15.41 8.48 -53.25
N ILE A 216 16.02 7.44 -53.84
CA ILE A 216 16.31 6.20 -53.11
C ILE A 216 17.24 6.46 -51.92
N ILE A 217 18.31 7.24 -52.12
CA ILE A 217 19.26 7.59 -51.04
C ILE A 217 18.54 8.36 -49.92
N CYS A 218 17.82 9.43 -50.27
CA CYS A 218 17.09 10.24 -49.29
C CYS A 218 16.05 9.41 -48.51
N ALA A 219 15.29 8.56 -49.20
CA ALA A 219 14.29 7.71 -48.56
C ALA A 219 14.93 6.64 -47.64
N LEU A 220 16.09 6.10 -47.99
CA LEU A 220 16.82 5.17 -47.12
C LEU A 220 17.38 5.84 -45.87
N VAL A 221 17.89 7.07 -45.99
CA VAL A 221 18.36 7.87 -44.85
C VAL A 221 17.19 8.17 -43.91
N ALA A 222 16.09 8.73 -44.44
CA ALA A 222 14.90 9.04 -43.66
C ALA A 222 14.29 7.80 -42.99
N ALA A 223 14.22 6.66 -43.69
CA ALA A 223 13.74 5.43 -43.09
C ALA A 223 14.66 4.92 -41.97
N ASN A 224 15.97 5.07 -42.10
CA ASN A 224 16.90 4.63 -41.05
C ASN A 224 16.88 5.55 -39.83
N THR A 225 16.71 6.86 -39.99
CA THR A 225 16.66 7.80 -38.87
C THR A 225 15.34 7.75 -38.12
N MET A 226 14.21 7.57 -38.82
CA MET A 226 12.89 7.57 -38.17
C MET A 226 12.44 6.18 -37.69
N VAL A 227 12.67 5.12 -38.47
CA VAL A 227 12.09 3.79 -38.18
C VAL A 227 12.90 3.03 -37.13
N LYS A 228 14.24 3.18 -37.12
CA LYS A 228 15.10 2.43 -36.17
C LYS A 228 14.82 2.81 -34.70
N PRO A 229 14.71 4.09 -34.30
CA PRO A 229 14.39 4.43 -32.91
C PRO A 229 13.02 3.90 -32.48
N ILE A 230 12.00 3.99 -33.35
CA ILE A 230 10.66 3.44 -33.07
C ILE A 230 10.72 1.92 -32.88
N GLN A 231 11.51 1.21 -33.68
CA GLN A 231 11.70 -0.23 -33.51
C GLN A 231 12.42 -0.57 -32.20
N ARG A 232 13.43 0.22 -31.80
CA ARG A 232 14.12 0.06 -30.50
C ARG A 232 13.16 0.30 -29.33
N MET A 233 12.33 1.35 -29.39
CA MET A 233 11.26 1.61 -28.42
C MET A 233 10.30 0.43 -28.31
N ALA A 234 9.83 -0.09 -29.46
CA ALA A 234 8.93 -1.23 -29.50
C ALA A 234 9.58 -2.50 -28.92
N GLN A 235 10.86 -2.74 -29.22
CA GLN A 235 11.62 -3.86 -28.64
C GLN A 235 11.81 -3.70 -27.13
N SER A 236 12.15 -2.51 -26.64
CA SER A 236 12.26 -2.27 -25.20
C SER A 236 10.92 -2.43 -24.47
N LEU A 237 9.81 -2.03 -25.09
CA LEU A 237 8.46 -2.32 -24.56
C LEU A 237 8.15 -3.82 -24.58
N ASP A 238 8.52 -4.52 -25.65
CA ASP A 238 8.32 -5.97 -25.76
C ASP A 238 9.17 -6.72 -24.73
N ASP A 239 10.41 -6.30 -24.48
CA ASP A 239 11.29 -6.84 -23.43
C ASP A 239 10.70 -6.59 -22.03
N ILE A 240 10.12 -5.41 -21.79
CA ILE A 240 9.44 -5.11 -20.51
C ILE A 240 8.17 -5.96 -20.35
N ALA A 241 7.43 -6.19 -21.44
CA ALA A 241 6.15 -6.90 -21.40
C ALA A 241 6.28 -8.44 -21.42
N LYS A 242 7.31 -8.99 -22.07
CA LYS A 242 7.51 -10.44 -22.25
C LYS A 242 8.70 -11.01 -21.45
N GLY A 243 9.68 -10.17 -21.07
CA GLY A 243 10.88 -10.59 -20.35
C GLY A 243 10.81 -10.34 -18.84
N GLU A 244 11.94 -10.43 -18.15
CA GLU A 244 12.14 -10.09 -16.72
C GLU A 244 12.08 -8.57 -16.43
N GLY A 245 11.34 -7.81 -17.25
CA GLY A 245 11.04 -6.40 -16.98
C GLY A 245 12.26 -5.55 -16.58
N ASP A 246 13.33 -5.52 -17.40
CA ASP A 246 14.55 -4.77 -17.05
C ASP A 246 14.32 -3.25 -17.12
N LEU A 247 13.94 -2.67 -15.98
CA LEU A 247 13.65 -1.25 -15.81
C LEU A 247 14.93 -0.43 -15.58
N THR A 248 16.12 -1.02 -15.68
CA THR A 248 17.41 -0.29 -15.63
C THR A 248 17.79 0.29 -16.99
N LYS A 249 17.27 -0.31 -18.09
CA LYS A 249 17.59 0.11 -19.45
C LYS A 249 16.94 1.45 -19.81
N ARG A 250 17.65 2.25 -20.60
CA ARG A 250 17.17 3.50 -21.17
C ARG A 250 17.44 3.50 -22.67
N LEU A 251 16.59 4.18 -23.42
CA LEU A 251 16.82 4.44 -24.83
C LEU A 251 17.87 5.53 -24.99
N ASP A 252 18.77 5.32 -25.94
CA ASP A 252 19.72 6.33 -26.38
C ASP A 252 19.02 7.32 -27.32
N ILE A 253 19.13 8.62 -27.02
CA ILE A 253 18.38 9.68 -27.69
C ILE A 253 19.37 10.58 -28.43
N ASP A 254 19.48 10.34 -29.73
CA ASP A 254 20.43 11.04 -30.61
C ASP A 254 19.78 12.13 -31.48
N THR A 255 18.47 12.37 -31.34
CA THR A 255 17.70 13.32 -32.17
C THR A 255 16.88 14.30 -31.33
N ASN A 256 16.70 15.52 -31.83
CA ASN A 256 15.93 16.60 -31.17
C ASN A 256 14.55 16.81 -31.84
N ASP A 257 14.08 15.84 -32.61
CA ASP A 257 12.79 15.86 -33.31
C ASP A 257 11.69 15.19 -32.48
N GLU A 258 10.50 14.98 -33.07
CA GLU A 258 9.37 14.33 -32.42
C GLU A 258 9.70 12.90 -31.96
N ILE A 259 10.65 12.23 -32.63
CA ILE A 259 11.13 10.90 -32.25
C ILE A 259 12.01 10.99 -30.99
N GLY A 260 12.85 12.03 -30.89
CA GLY A 260 13.62 12.35 -29.70
C GLY A 260 12.73 12.61 -28.48
N GLN A 261 11.72 13.47 -28.63
CA GLN A 261 10.75 13.77 -27.56
C GLN A 261 9.98 12.51 -27.10
N LEU A 262 9.61 11.62 -28.03
CA LEU A 262 9.00 10.34 -27.70
C LEU A 262 9.95 9.44 -26.89
N GLY A 263 11.25 9.44 -27.22
CA GLY A 263 12.27 8.72 -26.47
C GLY A 263 12.47 9.26 -25.05
N GLU A 264 12.45 10.58 -24.87
CA GLU A 264 12.53 11.21 -23.55
C GLU A 264 11.32 10.86 -22.69
N ALA A 265 10.12 10.98 -23.26
CA ALA A 265 8.88 10.61 -22.59
C ALA A 265 8.86 9.13 -22.20
N PHE A 266 9.37 8.24 -23.07
CA PHE A 266 9.55 6.83 -22.77
C PHE A 266 10.51 6.60 -21.59
N ASN A 267 11.70 7.21 -21.62
CA ASN A 267 12.68 7.08 -20.54
C ASN A 267 12.12 7.60 -19.20
N MET A 268 11.36 8.70 -19.23
CA MET A 268 10.68 9.24 -18.04
C MET A 268 9.63 8.26 -17.49
N PHE A 269 8.84 7.64 -18.37
CA PHE A 269 7.86 6.62 -17.99
C PHE A 269 8.54 5.40 -17.33
N VAL A 270 9.60 4.86 -17.96
CA VAL A 270 10.37 3.73 -17.40
C VAL A 270 11.01 4.13 -16.06
N SER A 271 11.53 5.35 -15.92
CA SER A 271 12.11 5.82 -14.65
C SER A 271 11.07 5.93 -13.53
N LYS A 272 9.85 6.38 -13.83
CA LYS A 272 8.76 6.40 -12.85
C LYS A 272 8.33 4.99 -12.45
N LEU A 273 8.21 4.08 -13.42
CA LEU A 273 7.91 2.68 -13.14
C LEU A 273 8.98 2.03 -12.27
N HIS A 274 10.26 2.20 -12.61
CA HIS A 274 11.38 1.72 -11.79
C HIS A 274 11.23 2.19 -10.34
N GLY A 275 11.05 3.49 -10.11
CA GLY A 275 10.91 4.04 -8.76
C GLY A 275 9.70 3.49 -7.99
N ILE A 276 8.57 3.28 -8.66
CA ILE A 276 7.38 2.65 -8.06
C ILE A 276 7.68 1.20 -7.66
N ILE A 277 8.28 0.40 -8.55
CA ILE A 277 8.59 -1.00 -8.27
C ILE A 277 9.65 -1.11 -7.16
N ALA A 278 10.68 -0.26 -7.14
CA ALA A 278 11.66 -0.18 -6.06
C ALA A 278 10.99 0.08 -4.70
N ASN A 279 10.12 1.09 -4.61
CA ASN A 279 9.38 1.37 -3.39
C ASN A 279 8.46 0.21 -2.96
N VAL A 280 7.85 -0.51 -3.91
CA VAL A 280 7.02 -1.68 -3.58
C VAL A 280 7.88 -2.82 -3.03
N VAL A 281 9.10 -3.03 -3.54
CA VAL A 281 10.04 -4.00 -2.96
C VAL A 281 10.37 -3.66 -1.51
N ASP A 282 10.70 -2.40 -1.23
CA ASP A 282 11.02 -1.95 0.12
C ASP A 282 9.82 -2.13 1.08
N VAL A 283 8.62 -1.66 0.68
CA VAL A 283 7.40 -1.84 1.48
C VAL A 283 7.07 -3.33 1.68
N THR A 284 7.35 -4.18 0.69
CA THR A 284 7.14 -5.64 0.82
C THR A 284 8.11 -6.25 1.84
N HIS A 285 9.35 -5.77 1.88
CA HIS A 285 10.32 -6.16 2.91
C HIS A 285 9.85 -5.74 4.30
N ASP A 286 9.38 -4.49 4.46
CA ASP A 286 8.84 -3.98 5.72
C ASP A 286 7.64 -4.81 6.20
N VAL A 287 6.70 -5.15 5.30
CA VAL A 287 5.56 -6.02 5.62
C VAL A 287 6.02 -7.39 6.09
N LYS A 288 7.05 -7.98 5.48
CA LYS A 288 7.61 -9.27 5.88
C LYS A 288 8.22 -9.20 7.28
N THR A 289 9.01 -8.17 7.57
CA THR A 289 9.62 -7.94 8.88
C THR A 289 8.54 -7.73 9.94
N ALA A 290 7.59 -6.83 9.71
CA ALA A 290 6.48 -6.56 10.62
C ALA A 290 5.63 -7.82 10.91
N SER A 291 5.37 -8.65 9.90
CA SER A 291 4.67 -9.92 10.09
C SER A 291 5.46 -10.91 10.95
N GLY A 292 6.79 -10.94 10.80
CA GLY A 292 7.69 -11.74 11.64
C GLY A 292 7.69 -11.27 13.10
N ASP A 293 7.70 -9.97 13.32
CA ASP A 293 7.63 -9.35 14.65
C ASP A 293 6.28 -9.65 15.31
N ILE A 294 5.17 -9.50 14.58
CA ILE A 294 3.82 -9.87 15.05
C ILE A 294 3.79 -11.34 15.49
N ASN A 295 4.32 -12.26 14.69
CA ASN A 295 4.32 -13.68 15.02
C ASN A 295 5.20 -14.02 16.25
N THR A 296 6.31 -13.29 16.43
CA THR A 296 7.18 -13.44 17.60
C THR A 296 6.51 -12.90 18.86
N GLN A 297 5.92 -11.70 18.78
CA GLN A 297 5.19 -11.08 19.88
C GLN A 297 3.97 -11.91 20.28
N THR A 298 3.25 -12.46 19.30
CA THR A 298 2.07 -13.31 19.55
C THR A 298 2.46 -14.58 20.31
N ARG A 299 3.56 -15.24 19.95
CA ARG A 299 4.08 -16.40 20.70
C ARG A 299 4.47 -16.05 22.13
N LEU A 300 5.07 -14.87 22.34
CA LEU A 300 5.39 -14.39 23.68
C LEU A 300 4.12 -14.12 24.51
N ILE A 301 3.07 -13.56 23.90
CA ILE A 301 1.77 -13.36 24.54
C ILE A 301 1.13 -14.70 24.90
N GLU A 302 1.16 -15.71 24.02
CA GLU A 302 0.62 -17.05 24.29
C GLU A 302 1.28 -17.69 25.53
N ASP A 303 2.61 -17.63 25.64
CA ASP A 303 3.33 -18.13 26.81
C ASP A 303 2.97 -17.37 28.10
N LYS A 304 2.81 -16.05 28.01
CA LYS A 304 2.36 -15.24 29.14
C LYS A 304 0.93 -15.56 29.57
N LEU A 305 0.03 -15.80 28.63
CA LEU A 305 -1.36 -16.18 28.92
C LEU A 305 -1.46 -17.55 29.59
N LEU A 306 -0.61 -18.51 29.21
CA LEU A 306 -0.53 -19.80 29.88
C LEU A 306 -0.12 -19.66 31.36
N ASN A 307 0.92 -18.86 31.62
CA ASN A 307 1.34 -18.57 32.99
C ASN A 307 0.26 -17.83 33.77
N HIS A 308 -0.41 -16.85 33.15
CA HIS A 308 -1.46 -16.08 33.80
C HIS A 308 -2.71 -16.94 34.13
N ASN A 309 -3.04 -17.90 33.27
CA ASN A 309 -4.10 -18.88 33.55
C ASN A 309 -3.75 -19.72 34.79
N HIS A 310 -2.50 -20.20 34.90
CA HIS A 310 -2.04 -20.94 36.07
C HIS A 310 -2.07 -20.10 37.36
N GLU A 311 -1.63 -18.85 37.30
CA GLU A 311 -1.72 -17.91 38.44
C GLU A 311 -3.19 -17.68 38.86
N THR A 312 -4.11 -17.57 37.90
CA THR A 312 -5.54 -17.40 38.16
C THR A 312 -6.13 -18.60 38.88
N ASP A 313 -5.77 -19.83 38.49
CA ASP A 313 -6.17 -21.07 39.18
C ASP A 313 -5.65 -21.14 40.63
N LEU A 314 -4.41 -20.71 40.86
CA LEU A 314 -3.83 -20.63 42.22
C LEU A 314 -4.58 -19.63 43.08
N VAL A 315 -4.93 -18.46 42.53
CA VAL A 315 -5.72 -17.45 43.24
C VAL A 315 -7.12 -17.97 43.55
N ALA A 316 -7.79 -18.67 42.61
CA ALA A 316 -9.09 -19.29 42.84
C ALA A 316 -9.05 -20.32 43.99
N THR A 317 -7.98 -21.11 44.05
CA THR A 317 -7.74 -22.07 45.14
C THR A 317 -7.58 -21.35 46.48
N ALA A 318 -6.74 -20.30 46.53
CA ALA A 318 -6.51 -19.52 47.75
C ALA A 318 -7.78 -18.82 48.25
N ILE A 319 -8.64 -18.34 47.36
CA ILE A 319 -9.94 -17.74 47.70
C ILE A 319 -10.88 -18.79 48.29
N THR A 320 -10.89 -20.00 47.73
CA THR A 320 -11.70 -21.11 48.25
C THR A 320 -11.27 -21.47 49.67
N GLU A 321 -9.96 -21.56 49.92
CA GLU A 321 -9.41 -21.76 51.27
C GLU A 321 -9.72 -20.58 52.21
N MET A 322 -9.64 -19.33 51.72
CA MET A 322 -9.99 -18.13 52.50
C MET A 322 -11.46 -18.10 52.91
N SER A 323 -12.35 -18.56 52.03
CA SER A 323 -13.79 -18.66 52.32
C SER A 323 -14.05 -19.72 53.39
N ALA A 324 -13.45 -20.91 53.24
CA ALA A 324 -13.55 -21.98 54.22
C ALA A 324 -13.03 -21.56 55.61
N THR A 325 -11.87 -20.92 55.66
CA THR A 325 -11.28 -20.44 56.92
C THR A 325 -12.11 -19.32 57.55
N SER A 326 -12.67 -18.40 56.76
CA SER A 326 -13.60 -17.36 57.28
C SER A 326 -14.83 -17.99 57.92
N HIS A 327 -15.40 -19.03 57.28
CA HIS A 327 -16.54 -19.77 57.83
C HIS A 327 -16.17 -20.50 59.14
N GLU A 328 -15.01 -21.14 59.17
CA GLU A 328 -14.51 -21.84 60.36
C GLU A 328 -14.24 -20.87 61.53
N VAL A 329 -13.68 -19.69 61.26
CA VAL A 329 -13.50 -18.63 62.27
C VAL A 329 -14.84 -18.17 62.82
N ALA A 330 -15.85 -17.93 61.97
CA ALA A 330 -17.18 -17.54 62.43
C ALA A 330 -17.81 -18.63 63.32
N GLN A 331 -17.69 -19.90 62.94
CA GLN A 331 -18.20 -21.02 63.73
C GLN A 331 -17.48 -21.18 65.08
N ASN A 332 -16.15 -21.12 65.08
CA ASN A 332 -15.34 -21.18 66.30
C ASN A 332 -15.70 -20.03 67.25
N THR A 333 -15.97 -18.86 66.70
CA THR A 333 -16.32 -17.67 67.48
C THR A 333 -17.71 -17.80 68.12
N ASN A 334 -18.68 -18.41 67.43
CA ASN A 334 -19.97 -18.77 68.04
C ASN A 334 -19.80 -19.76 69.19
N GLN A 335 -18.91 -20.75 69.05
CA GLN A 335 -18.63 -21.71 70.13
C GLN A 335 -17.94 -21.05 71.33
N VAL A 336 -17.07 -20.05 71.10
CA VAL A 336 -16.51 -19.22 72.17
C VAL A 336 -17.62 -18.46 72.88
N ALA A 337 -18.55 -17.84 72.14
CA ALA A 337 -19.68 -17.09 72.70
C ALA A 337 -20.55 -17.99 73.61
N GLU A 338 -20.91 -19.20 73.16
CA GLU A 338 -21.62 -20.20 73.97
C GLU A 338 -20.85 -20.58 75.24
N SER A 339 -19.53 -20.78 75.13
CA SER A 339 -18.67 -21.12 76.26
C SER A 339 -18.59 -19.98 77.29
N THR A 340 -18.50 -18.72 76.84
CA THR A 340 -18.56 -17.54 77.72
C THR A 340 -19.93 -17.35 78.36
N GLN A 341 -21.01 -17.68 77.66
CA GLN A 341 -22.36 -17.66 78.22
C GLN A 341 -22.49 -18.68 79.37
N ALA A 342 -21.98 -19.91 79.17
CA ALA A 342 -21.93 -20.93 80.21
C ALA A 342 -21.06 -20.51 81.40
N ALA A 343 -19.88 -19.94 81.15
CA ALA A 343 -19.01 -19.40 82.20
C ALA A 343 -19.70 -18.30 83.02
N THR A 344 -20.48 -17.42 82.36
CA THR A 344 -21.24 -16.37 83.04
C THR A 344 -22.28 -16.97 84.00
N GLN A 345 -22.96 -18.04 83.59
CA GLN A 345 -23.92 -18.74 84.45
C GLN A 345 -23.24 -19.40 85.66
N GLU A 346 -22.08 -20.02 85.46
CA GLU A 346 -21.33 -20.63 86.57
C GLU A 346 -20.78 -19.60 87.57
N VAL A 347 -20.31 -18.45 87.07
CA VAL A 347 -19.90 -17.33 87.94
C VAL A 347 -21.08 -16.78 88.73
N ALA A 348 -22.26 -16.67 88.11
CA ALA A 348 -23.48 -16.24 88.81
C ALA A 348 -23.89 -17.20 89.93
N LYS A 349 -23.83 -18.53 89.69
CA LYS A 349 -24.06 -19.55 90.74
C LYS A 349 -23.02 -19.48 91.85
N ALA A 350 -21.75 -19.26 91.52
CA ALA A 350 -20.69 -19.10 92.51
C ALA A 350 -20.94 -17.87 93.40
N GLN A 351 -21.38 -16.77 92.81
CA GLN A 351 -21.75 -15.55 93.54
C GLN A 351 -22.93 -15.81 94.50
N GLU A 352 -23.98 -16.49 94.03
CA GLU A 352 -25.11 -16.89 94.88
C GLU A 352 -24.67 -17.76 96.08
N CYS A 353 -23.76 -18.71 95.86
CA CYS A 353 -23.23 -19.56 96.92
C CYS A 353 -22.43 -18.77 97.97
N VAL A 354 -21.68 -17.75 97.54
CA VAL A 354 -20.96 -16.83 98.43
C VAL A 354 -21.94 -15.98 99.24
N ASP A 355 -23.01 -15.48 98.62
CA ASP A 355 -24.04 -14.68 99.29
C ASP A 355 -24.78 -15.51 100.36
N ILE A 356 -25.13 -16.76 100.04
CA ILE A 356 -25.70 -17.71 101.01
C ILE A 356 -24.71 -17.95 102.16
N SER A 357 -23.43 -18.19 101.86
CA SER A 357 -22.40 -18.41 102.88
C SER A 357 -22.22 -17.21 103.80
N LEU A 358 -22.30 -15.98 103.27
CA LEU A 358 -22.27 -14.75 104.06
C LEU A 358 -23.49 -14.65 105.00
N SER A 359 -24.67 -15.02 104.53
CA SER A 359 -25.89 -15.07 105.34
C SER A 359 -25.77 -16.09 106.47
N GLU A 360 -25.30 -17.31 106.19
CA GLU A 360 -25.11 -18.37 107.19
C GLU A 360 -24.08 -17.98 108.25
N VAL A 361 -22.95 -17.37 107.85
CA VAL A 361 -21.95 -16.88 108.81
C VAL A 361 -22.52 -15.74 109.67
N SER A 362 -23.37 -14.88 109.10
CA SER A 362 -24.06 -13.83 109.86
C SER A 362 -25.01 -14.41 110.90
N ASN A 363 -25.77 -15.45 110.54
CA ASN A 363 -26.65 -16.16 111.47
C ASN A 363 -25.84 -16.82 112.60
N LEU A 364 -24.74 -17.50 112.26
CA LEU A 364 -23.83 -18.12 113.23
C LEU A 364 -23.23 -17.09 114.20
N MET A 365 -22.85 -15.90 113.74
CA MET A 365 -22.42 -14.82 114.63
C MET A 365 -23.52 -14.39 115.60
N GLY A 366 -24.77 -14.36 115.16
CA GLY A 366 -25.93 -14.11 116.02
C GLY A 366 -26.09 -15.18 117.10
N GLU A 367 -25.99 -16.45 116.74
CA GLU A 367 -26.06 -17.59 117.67
C GLU A 367 -24.92 -17.58 118.69
N ILE A 368 -23.68 -17.28 118.25
CA ILE A 368 -22.52 -17.16 119.13
C ILE A 368 -22.71 -16.01 120.14
N ASN A 369 -23.19 -14.86 119.69
CA ASN A 369 -23.48 -13.72 120.59
C ASN A 369 -24.54 -14.08 121.62
N GLN A 370 -25.61 -14.78 121.21
CA GLN A 370 -26.66 -15.22 122.13
C GLN A 370 -26.14 -16.27 123.13
N ALA A 371 -25.30 -17.21 122.69
CA ALA A 371 -24.68 -18.18 123.58
C ALA A 371 -23.72 -17.52 124.58
N ALA A 372 -22.97 -16.49 124.15
CA ALA A 372 -22.10 -15.70 125.03
C ALA A 372 -22.91 -15.00 126.13
N GLU A 373 -24.06 -14.39 125.80
CA GLU A 373 -24.94 -13.75 126.78
C GLU A 373 -25.49 -14.75 127.82
N GLN A 374 -25.85 -15.96 127.39
CA GLN A 374 -26.31 -17.03 128.29
C GLN A 374 -25.20 -17.51 129.24
N VAL A 375 -23.97 -17.66 128.73
CA VAL A 375 -22.81 -18.08 129.52
C VAL A 375 -22.40 -17.00 130.52
N ASP A 376 -22.45 -15.72 130.13
CA ASP A 376 -22.22 -14.60 131.05
C ASP A 376 -23.27 -14.56 132.17
N SER A 377 -24.54 -14.76 131.83
CA SER A 377 -25.62 -14.88 132.82
C SER A 377 -25.40 -16.05 133.80
N LEU A 378 -24.91 -17.20 133.30
CA LEU A 378 -24.52 -18.34 134.14
C LEU A 378 -23.35 -17.99 135.07
N SER A 379 -22.35 -17.25 134.57
CA SER A 379 -21.23 -16.73 135.38
C SER A 379 -21.74 -15.90 136.55
N ASP A 380 -22.65 -14.96 136.27
CA ASP A 380 -23.21 -14.07 137.29
C ASP A 380 -24.11 -14.80 138.29
N GLN A 381 -24.88 -15.80 137.83
CA GLN A 381 -25.67 -16.63 138.73
C GLN A 381 -24.78 -17.50 139.63
N SER A 382 -23.68 -18.05 139.10
CA SER A 382 -22.68 -18.78 139.88
C SER A 382 -22.06 -17.92 140.98
N LYS A 383 -21.67 -16.68 140.67
CA LYS A 383 -21.15 -15.70 141.66
C LYS A 383 -22.17 -15.42 142.78
N LYS A 384 -23.45 -15.28 142.45
CA LYS A 384 -24.53 -15.10 143.44
C LYS A 384 -24.66 -16.31 144.36
N ILE A 385 -24.62 -17.54 143.81
CA ILE A 385 -24.68 -18.77 144.62
C ILE A 385 -23.46 -18.84 145.55
N ASN A 386 -22.27 -18.52 145.05
CA ASN A 386 -21.06 -18.51 145.87
C ASN A 386 -21.17 -17.51 147.04
N SER A 387 -21.75 -16.33 146.81
CA SER A 387 -22.04 -15.37 147.87
C SER A 387 -23.02 -15.91 148.91
N VAL A 388 -24.05 -16.64 148.51
CA VAL A 388 -25.02 -17.27 149.43
C VAL A 388 -24.35 -18.38 150.24
N LEU A 389 -23.50 -19.21 149.62
CA LEU A 389 -22.74 -20.25 150.30
C LEU A 389 -21.77 -19.69 151.33
N SER A 390 -21.13 -18.55 151.05
CA SER A 390 -20.29 -17.86 152.05
C SER A 390 -21.09 -17.46 153.29
N VAL A 391 -22.33 -16.98 153.12
CA VAL A 391 -23.24 -16.69 154.25
C VAL A 391 -23.65 -17.96 154.99
N ILE A 392 -24.00 -19.04 154.28
CA ILE A 392 -24.37 -20.33 154.90
C ILE A 392 -23.19 -20.93 155.66
N GLY A 393 -21.99 -20.88 155.09
CA GLY A 393 -20.76 -21.31 155.75
C GLY A 393 -20.49 -20.52 157.03
N GLY A 394 -20.71 -19.20 156.99
CA GLY A 394 -20.66 -18.34 158.18
C GLY A 394 -21.72 -18.68 159.23
N ILE A 395 -22.96 -18.98 158.82
CA ILE A 395 -24.03 -19.44 159.73
C ILE A 395 -23.68 -20.80 160.34
N ALA A 396 -23.15 -21.73 159.55
CA ALA A 396 -22.71 -23.04 160.02
C ALA A 396 -21.58 -22.92 161.03
N GLU A 397 -20.59 -22.06 160.79
CA GLU A 397 -19.52 -21.76 161.75
C GLU A 397 -20.06 -21.15 163.06
N GLN A 398 -20.97 -20.17 162.96
CA GLN A 398 -21.65 -19.60 164.13
C GLN A 398 -22.46 -20.66 164.90
N THR A 399 -23.16 -21.53 164.18
CA THR A 399 -23.98 -22.62 164.77
C THR A 399 -23.09 -23.65 165.46
N ASN A 400 -21.93 -23.98 164.86
CA ASN A 400 -20.92 -24.85 165.45
C ASN A 400 -20.35 -24.27 166.76
N LEU A 401 -20.07 -22.96 166.80
CA LEU A 401 -19.62 -22.25 168.00
C LEU A 401 -20.71 -22.18 169.08
N LEU A 402 -21.97 -21.90 168.71
CA LEU A 402 -23.11 -21.91 169.62
C LEU A 402 -23.35 -23.30 170.22
N ALA A 403 -23.28 -24.34 169.38
CA ALA A 403 -23.42 -25.73 169.80
C ALA A 403 -22.28 -26.17 170.71
N LEU A 404 -21.04 -25.75 170.44
CA LEU A 404 -19.90 -25.98 171.32
C LEU A 404 -20.11 -25.33 172.70
N ASN A 405 -20.55 -24.08 172.74
CA ASN A 405 -20.86 -23.38 173.98
C ASN A 405 -22.00 -24.07 174.76
N ALA A 406 -23.03 -24.55 174.06
CA ALA A 406 -24.13 -25.30 174.66
C ALA A 406 -23.68 -26.67 175.20
N ALA A 407 -22.80 -27.38 174.49
CA ALA A 407 -22.23 -28.66 174.94
C ALA A 407 -21.35 -28.48 176.19
N ILE A 408 -20.56 -27.41 176.25
CA ILE A 408 -19.77 -27.03 177.44
C ILE A 408 -20.68 -26.77 178.64
N GLU A 409 -21.75 -25.99 178.47
CA GLU A 409 -22.67 -25.67 179.57
C GLU A 409 -23.52 -26.87 180.00
N ALA A 410 -23.90 -27.75 179.06
CA ALA A 410 -24.57 -29.02 179.35
C ALA A 410 -23.67 -29.98 180.15
N ALA A 411 -22.37 -30.06 179.84
CA ALA A 411 -21.39 -30.81 180.63
C ALA A 411 -21.23 -30.23 182.05
N ARG A 412 -21.35 -28.91 182.19
CA ARG A 412 -21.30 -28.18 183.47
C ARG A 412 -22.48 -28.48 184.39
N ALA A 413 -23.66 -28.79 183.83
CA ALA A 413 -24.88 -29.13 184.56
C ALA A 413 -24.96 -30.59 185.05
N GLY A 414 -23.97 -31.44 184.74
CA GLY A 414 -23.88 -32.83 185.21
C GLY A 414 -25.02 -33.73 184.69
N GLU A 415 -25.55 -34.62 185.55
CA GLU A 415 -26.60 -35.60 185.17
C GLU A 415 -27.89 -34.95 184.64
N GLN A 416 -28.22 -33.71 185.05
CA GLN A 416 -29.41 -32.99 184.55
C GLN A 416 -29.23 -32.43 183.13
N GLY A 417 -27.98 -32.29 182.64
CA GLY A 417 -27.66 -31.74 181.32
C GLY A 417 -27.49 -32.78 180.21
N ARG A 418 -27.58 -34.08 180.53
CA ARG A 418 -27.20 -35.16 179.61
C ARG A 418 -28.01 -35.19 178.31
N GLY A 419 -29.31 -34.89 178.37
CA GLY A 419 -30.17 -34.77 177.18
C GLY A 419 -29.80 -33.57 176.31
N PHE A 420 -29.43 -32.44 176.92
CA PHE A 420 -28.99 -31.24 176.21
C PHE A 420 -27.61 -31.41 175.56
N ALA A 421 -26.68 -32.14 176.21
CA ALA A 421 -25.36 -32.43 175.65
C ALA A 421 -25.46 -33.22 174.34
N VAL A 422 -26.33 -34.25 174.29
CA VAL A 422 -26.55 -35.05 173.07
C VAL A 422 -27.11 -34.19 171.93
N VAL A 423 -28.07 -33.30 172.22
CA VAL A 423 -28.63 -32.38 171.21
C VAL A 423 -27.57 -31.38 170.75
N ALA A 424 -26.74 -30.85 171.66
CA ALA A 424 -25.68 -29.92 171.31
C ALA A 424 -24.60 -30.57 170.43
N ASP A 425 -24.19 -31.80 170.72
CA ASP A 425 -23.25 -32.56 169.87
C ASP A 425 -23.85 -32.90 168.49
N GLU A 426 -25.15 -33.22 168.41
CA GLU A 426 -25.84 -33.44 167.15
C GLU A 426 -25.92 -32.15 166.30
N VAL A 427 -26.25 -31.02 166.93
CA VAL A 427 -26.24 -29.70 166.25
C VAL A 427 -24.83 -29.33 165.79
N ARG A 428 -23.80 -29.61 166.60
CA ARG A 428 -22.39 -29.39 166.24
C ARG A 428 -21.96 -30.23 165.05
N SER A 429 -22.31 -31.51 165.06
CA SER A 429 -22.09 -32.45 163.95
C SER A 429 -22.79 -31.98 162.67
N LEU A 430 -24.05 -31.54 162.79
CA LEU A 430 -24.82 -31.03 161.66
C LEU A 430 -24.20 -29.74 161.09
N ALA A 431 -23.79 -28.81 161.94
CA ALA A 431 -23.11 -27.58 161.55
C ALA A 431 -21.76 -27.85 160.85
N SER A 432 -20.96 -28.78 161.38
CA SER A 432 -19.71 -29.21 160.74
C SER A 432 -19.97 -29.85 159.37
N ARG A 433 -21.00 -30.69 159.24
CA ARG A 433 -21.41 -31.26 157.94
C ARG A 433 -21.88 -30.19 156.97
N THR A 434 -22.63 -29.20 157.43
CA THR A 434 -23.03 -28.05 156.60
C THR A 434 -21.81 -27.28 156.11
N GLN A 435 -20.81 -27.03 156.96
CA GLN A 435 -19.59 -26.32 156.59
C GLN A 435 -18.77 -27.08 155.52
N VAL A 436 -18.61 -28.40 155.69
CA VAL A 436 -17.94 -29.26 154.69
C VAL A 436 -18.70 -29.22 153.36
N SER A 437 -20.02 -29.39 153.37
CA SER A 437 -20.82 -29.33 152.14
C SER A 437 -20.77 -27.95 151.47
N THR A 438 -20.73 -26.85 152.23
CA THR A 438 -20.56 -25.52 151.62
C THR A 438 -19.19 -25.34 150.96
N LEU A 439 -18.13 -25.94 151.52
CA LEU A 439 -16.80 -25.93 150.94
C LEU A 439 -16.76 -26.72 149.63
N GLU A 440 -17.30 -27.94 149.63
CA GLU A 440 -17.40 -28.79 148.43
C GLU A 440 -18.18 -28.09 147.31
N ILE A 441 -19.31 -27.42 147.62
CA ILE A 441 -20.07 -26.66 146.62
C ILE A 441 -19.27 -25.44 146.15
N SER A 442 -18.53 -24.75 147.04
CA SER A 442 -17.67 -23.63 146.65
C SER A 442 -16.56 -24.07 145.69
N GLU A 443 -15.95 -25.24 145.89
CA GLU A 443 -14.96 -25.82 144.98
C GLU A 443 -15.59 -26.14 143.62
N MET A 444 -16.76 -26.79 143.60
CA MET A 444 -17.52 -27.07 142.36
C MET A 444 -17.88 -25.79 141.60
N LEU A 445 -18.26 -24.71 142.29
CA LEU A 445 -18.55 -23.42 141.66
C LEU A 445 -17.28 -22.73 141.12
N SER A 446 -16.14 -22.90 141.79
CA SER A 446 -14.86 -22.40 141.28
C SER A 446 -14.47 -23.12 139.99
N GLU A 447 -14.65 -24.45 139.93
CA GLU A 447 -14.44 -25.22 138.71
C GLU A 447 -15.42 -24.80 137.61
N LEU A 448 -16.70 -24.62 137.94
CA LEU A 448 -17.71 -24.08 137.02
C LEU A 448 -17.32 -22.71 136.46
N HIS A 449 -16.76 -21.82 137.29
CA HIS A 449 -16.33 -20.51 136.83
C HIS A 449 -15.16 -20.59 135.84
N ASN A 450 -14.22 -21.50 136.05
CA ASN A 450 -13.13 -21.74 135.10
C ASN A 450 -13.67 -22.26 133.76
N LEU A 451 -14.58 -23.26 133.79
CA LEU A 451 -15.22 -23.79 132.58
C LEU A 451 -16.01 -22.72 131.82
N VAL A 452 -16.71 -21.83 132.53
CA VAL A 452 -17.41 -20.68 131.95
C VAL A 452 -16.44 -19.71 131.29
N SER A 453 -15.30 -19.41 131.94
CA SER A 453 -14.26 -18.54 131.37
C SER A 453 -13.68 -19.12 130.08
N ASP A 454 -13.40 -20.42 130.06
CA ASP A 454 -12.90 -21.12 128.87
C ASP A 454 -13.93 -21.12 127.73
N ALA A 455 -15.22 -21.30 128.06
CA ALA A 455 -16.31 -21.20 127.10
C ALA A 455 -16.41 -19.80 126.46
N VAL A 456 -16.30 -18.73 127.26
CA VAL A 456 -16.28 -17.35 126.75
C VAL A 456 -15.09 -17.10 125.83
N ALA A 457 -13.89 -17.58 126.21
CA ALA A 457 -12.70 -17.45 125.36
C ALA A 457 -12.86 -18.19 124.01
N ALA A 458 -13.44 -19.40 124.02
CA ALA A 458 -13.74 -20.16 122.81
C ALA A 458 -14.78 -19.46 121.92
N MET A 459 -15.80 -18.82 122.51
CA MET A 459 -16.79 -18.03 121.79
C MET A 459 -16.17 -16.80 121.13
N GLN A 460 -15.30 -16.06 121.82
CA GLN A 460 -14.57 -14.92 121.25
C GLN A 460 -13.66 -15.34 120.08
N ALA A 461 -12.95 -16.46 120.23
CA ALA A 461 -12.15 -17.02 119.15
C ALA A 461 -13.02 -17.41 117.93
N SER A 462 -14.20 -18.00 118.17
CA SER A 462 -15.16 -18.36 117.13
C SER A 462 -15.70 -17.12 116.41
N GLN A 463 -15.98 -16.03 117.14
CA GLN A 463 -16.41 -14.75 116.57
C GLN A 463 -15.32 -14.12 115.69
N SER A 464 -14.05 -14.15 116.14
CA SER A 464 -12.92 -13.70 115.30
C SER A 464 -12.76 -14.54 114.04
N SER A 465 -13.00 -15.85 114.12
CA SER A 465 -12.96 -16.75 112.96
C SER A 465 -14.06 -16.42 111.96
N CYS A 466 -15.30 -16.18 112.43
CA CYS A 466 -16.41 -15.76 111.59
C CYS A 466 -16.12 -14.45 110.86
N ASN A 467 -15.55 -13.45 111.54
CA ASN A 467 -15.16 -12.18 110.90
C ASN A 467 -14.14 -12.38 109.77
N ARG A 468 -13.15 -13.27 109.96
CA ARG A 468 -12.18 -13.61 108.90
C ARG A 468 -12.83 -14.33 107.72
N SER A 469 -13.83 -15.19 107.98
CA SER A 469 -14.61 -15.84 106.92
C SER A 469 -15.43 -14.82 106.13
N VAL A 470 -16.05 -13.83 106.79
CA VAL A 470 -16.78 -12.74 106.11
C VAL A 470 -15.85 -11.95 105.19
N GLU A 471 -14.68 -11.55 105.69
CA GLU A 471 -13.70 -10.79 104.88
C GLU A 471 -13.21 -11.61 103.67
N SER A 472 -12.94 -12.90 103.87
CA SER A 472 -12.51 -13.80 102.78
C SER A 472 -13.62 -13.97 101.74
N SER A 473 -14.87 -14.14 102.16
CA SER A 473 -16.02 -14.24 101.25
C SER A 473 -16.24 -12.95 100.45
N ARG A 474 -16.03 -11.78 101.06
CA ARG A 474 -16.07 -10.49 100.33
C ARG A 474 -15.00 -10.40 99.25
N ALA A 475 -13.76 -10.79 99.55
CA ALA A 475 -12.68 -10.80 98.58
C ALA A 475 -12.96 -11.77 97.40
N ILE A 476 -13.61 -12.91 97.68
CA ILE A 476 -14.07 -13.84 96.63
C ILE A 476 -15.14 -13.16 95.75
N SER A 477 -16.13 -12.50 96.36
CA SER A 477 -17.18 -11.80 95.61
C SER A 477 -16.63 -10.70 94.70
N GLU A 478 -15.67 -9.91 95.17
CA GLU A 478 -15.00 -8.89 94.34
C GLU A 478 -14.24 -9.53 93.15
N SER A 479 -13.55 -10.64 93.41
CA SER A 479 -12.84 -11.40 92.38
C SER A 479 -13.80 -11.99 91.35
N LEU A 480 -14.95 -12.53 91.77
CA LEU A 480 -15.99 -13.03 90.86
C LEU A 480 -16.55 -11.89 89.98
N GLY A 481 -16.74 -10.69 90.54
CA GLY A 481 -17.13 -9.51 89.75
C GLY A 481 -16.13 -9.15 88.66
N ALA A 482 -14.83 -9.21 88.94
CA ALA A 482 -13.78 -9.00 87.94
C ALA A 482 -13.78 -10.08 86.85
N VAL A 483 -14.03 -11.35 87.22
CA VAL A 483 -14.17 -12.45 86.26
C VAL A 483 -15.38 -12.22 85.35
N THR A 484 -16.55 -11.82 85.89
CA THR A 484 -17.73 -11.49 85.09
C THR A 484 -17.45 -10.40 84.05
N SER A 485 -16.73 -9.34 84.44
CA SER A 485 -16.35 -8.25 83.52
C SER A 485 -15.44 -8.74 82.40
N SER A 486 -14.50 -9.64 82.71
CA SER A 486 -13.58 -10.22 81.74
C SER A 486 -14.30 -11.13 80.75
N VAL A 487 -15.21 -11.99 81.25
CA VAL A 487 -16.04 -12.87 80.40
C VAL A 487 -16.95 -12.07 79.47
N ARG A 488 -17.55 -10.98 79.96
CA ARG A 488 -18.33 -10.06 79.11
C ARG A 488 -17.47 -9.46 77.98
N SER A 489 -16.26 -9.02 78.30
CA SER A 489 -15.33 -8.46 77.30
C SER A 489 -14.95 -9.48 76.23
N ILE A 490 -14.76 -10.75 76.60
CA ILE A 490 -14.50 -11.85 75.65
C ILE A 490 -15.72 -12.04 74.74
N ASN A 491 -16.93 -12.08 75.28
CA ASN A 491 -18.15 -12.25 74.49
C ASN A 491 -18.37 -11.10 73.48
N ASP A 492 -18.10 -9.86 73.89
CA ASP A 492 -18.18 -8.70 73.00
C ASP A 492 -17.14 -8.79 71.87
N MET A 493 -15.91 -9.22 72.19
CA MET A 493 -14.85 -9.44 71.20
C MET A 493 -15.18 -10.58 70.24
N SER A 494 -15.76 -11.67 70.74
CA SER A 494 -16.28 -12.76 69.90
C SER A 494 -17.33 -12.23 68.93
N THR A 495 -18.26 -11.39 69.36
CA THR A 495 -19.27 -10.80 68.46
C THR A 495 -18.61 -10.00 67.32
N GLN A 496 -17.56 -9.23 67.62
CA GLN A 496 -16.80 -8.49 66.60
C GLN A 496 -16.05 -9.41 65.65
N ILE A 497 -15.37 -10.44 66.16
CA ILE A 497 -14.63 -11.42 65.32
C ILE A 497 -15.60 -12.15 64.39
N ALA A 498 -16.79 -12.54 64.86
CA ALA A 498 -17.80 -13.19 64.04
C ALA A 498 -18.29 -12.27 62.90
N THR A 499 -18.48 -10.98 63.19
CA THR A 499 -18.88 -9.99 62.17
C THR A 499 -17.77 -9.79 61.13
N ALA A 500 -16.51 -9.64 61.57
CA ALA A 500 -15.36 -9.53 60.68
C ALA A 500 -15.19 -10.77 59.79
N ALA A 501 -15.41 -11.97 60.34
CA ALA A 501 -15.35 -13.21 59.57
C ALA A 501 -16.45 -13.31 58.49
N LEU A 502 -17.67 -12.81 58.80
CA LEU A 502 -18.75 -12.73 57.80
C LEU A 502 -18.46 -11.70 56.71
N GLU A 503 -17.90 -10.54 57.06
CA GLU A 503 -17.45 -9.54 56.09
C GLU A 503 -16.35 -10.11 55.20
N GLN A 504 -15.37 -10.80 55.78
CA GLN A 504 -14.29 -11.47 55.04
C GLN A 504 -14.85 -12.52 54.07
N SER A 505 -15.85 -13.30 54.48
CA SER A 505 -16.54 -14.25 53.60
C SER A 505 -17.21 -13.55 52.42
N SER A 506 -17.89 -12.42 52.66
CA SER A 506 -18.55 -11.65 51.60
C SER A 506 -17.54 -11.05 50.61
N VAL A 507 -16.43 -10.50 51.10
CA VAL A 507 -15.35 -10.00 50.23
C VAL A 507 -14.73 -11.14 49.43
N THR A 508 -14.57 -12.31 50.03
CA THR A 508 -14.03 -13.49 49.34
C THR A 508 -14.93 -13.94 48.20
N GLU A 509 -16.26 -13.90 48.35
CA GLU A 509 -17.19 -14.17 47.25
C GLU A 509 -17.07 -13.15 46.10
N GLU A 510 -16.88 -11.87 46.42
CA GLU A 510 -16.67 -10.83 45.41
C GLU A 510 -15.36 -11.04 44.64
N ILE A 511 -14.26 -11.34 45.35
CA ILE A 511 -12.98 -11.66 44.72
C ILE A 511 -13.13 -12.93 43.85
N ASN A 512 -13.86 -13.94 44.30
CA ASN A 512 -14.13 -15.14 43.50
C ASN A 512 -14.79 -14.80 42.16
N ARG A 513 -15.83 -13.94 42.17
CA ARG A 513 -16.48 -13.47 40.93
C ARG A 513 -15.51 -12.72 40.02
N ASN A 514 -14.63 -11.90 40.58
CA ASN A 514 -13.62 -11.18 39.81
C ASN A 514 -12.59 -12.13 39.17
N VAL A 515 -12.19 -13.19 39.88
CA VAL A 515 -11.27 -14.21 39.35
C VAL A 515 -11.90 -14.99 38.20
N PHE A 516 -13.18 -15.34 38.28
CA PHE A 516 -13.91 -15.92 37.15
C PHE A 516 -13.93 -14.99 35.93
N ALA A 517 -14.17 -13.69 36.13
CA ALA A 517 -14.15 -12.71 35.04
C ALA A 517 -12.75 -12.58 34.42
N ILE A 518 -11.69 -12.62 35.22
CA ILE A 518 -10.30 -12.65 34.71
C ILE A 518 -10.06 -13.90 33.87
N GLN A 519 -10.53 -15.07 34.31
CA GLN A 519 -10.38 -16.31 33.58
C GLN A 519 -11.07 -16.27 32.20
N GLU A 520 -12.25 -15.66 32.11
CA GLU A 520 -12.94 -15.42 30.84
C GLU A 520 -12.13 -14.50 29.91
N ILE A 521 -11.59 -13.39 30.43
CA ILE A 521 -10.72 -12.47 29.68
C ILE A 521 -9.48 -13.20 29.16
N VAL A 522 -8.84 -14.04 29.98
CA VAL A 522 -7.66 -14.83 29.57
C VAL A 522 -7.99 -15.78 28.43
N ASN A 523 -9.17 -16.41 28.46
CA ASN A 523 -9.63 -17.28 27.38
C ASN A 523 -9.89 -16.47 26.09
N GLU A 524 -10.55 -15.31 26.19
CA GLU A 524 -10.74 -14.41 25.04
C GLU A 524 -9.41 -13.94 24.44
N LEU A 525 -8.45 -13.54 25.29
CA LEU A 525 -7.11 -13.14 24.86
C LEU A 525 -6.37 -14.28 24.19
N THR A 526 -6.55 -15.52 24.65
CA THR A 526 -5.96 -16.71 24.03
C THR A 526 -6.51 -16.94 22.63
N ILE A 527 -7.83 -16.77 22.44
CA ILE A 527 -8.47 -16.85 21.13
C ILE A 527 -7.98 -15.73 20.22
N SER A 528 -7.96 -14.49 20.72
CA SER A 528 -7.49 -13.30 19.98
C SER A 528 -6.03 -13.42 19.55
N SER A 529 -5.17 -13.98 20.41
CA SER A 529 -3.77 -14.28 20.10
C SER A 529 -3.66 -15.28 18.94
N LYS A 530 -4.44 -16.37 18.95
CA LYS A 530 -4.48 -17.33 17.83
C LYS A 530 -4.95 -16.68 16.53
N THR A 531 -5.96 -15.82 16.58
CA THR A 531 -6.43 -15.07 15.42
C THR A 531 -5.34 -14.13 14.89
N THR A 532 -4.64 -13.41 15.79
CA THR A 532 -3.54 -12.51 15.43
C THR A 532 -2.39 -13.27 14.77
N SER A 533 -2.03 -14.45 15.29
CA SER A 533 -1.04 -15.34 14.68
C SER A 533 -1.42 -15.73 13.25
N SER A 534 -2.68 -16.13 13.03
CA SER A 534 -3.19 -16.46 11.71
C SER A 534 -3.15 -15.27 10.74
N VAL A 535 -3.55 -14.08 11.19
CA VAL A 535 -3.46 -12.84 10.38
C VAL A 535 -2.01 -12.51 10.04
N GLY A 536 -1.09 -12.63 11.00
CA GLY A 536 0.34 -12.42 10.77
C GLY A 536 0.92 -13.38 9.73
N GLN A 537 0.54 -14.67 9.78
CA GLN A 537 0.93 -15.67 8.78
C GLN A 537 0.37 -15.35 7.39
N HIS A 538 -0.90 -14.94 7.32
CA HIS A 538 -1.52 -14.51 6.07
C HIS A 538 -0.81 -13.28 5.48
N LEU A 539 -0.45 -12.30 6.30
CA LEU A 539 0.26 -11.10 5.87
C LEU A 539 1.66 -11.44 5.35
N ALA A 540 2.38 -12.32 6.05
CA ALA A 540 3.67 -12.82 5.60
C ALA A 540 3.57 -13.52 4.23
N GLY A 541 2.57 -14.39 4.04
CA GLY A 541 2.37 -15.06 2.75
C GLY A 541 1.97 -14.11 1.62
N ARG A 542 1.19 -13.05 1.92
CA ARG A 542 0.85 -12.00 0.95
C ARG A 542 2.06 -11.15 0.59
N GLY A 543 2.89 -10.80 1.58
CA GLY A 543 4.17 -10.12 1.36
C GLY A 543 5.11 -10.95 0.48
N GLU A 544 5.24 -12.25 0.73
CA GLU A 544 6.04 -13.15 -0.10
C GLU A 544 5.51 -13.23 -1.55
N SER A 545 4.19 -13.34 -1.73
CA SER A 545 3.56 -13.36 -3.06
C SER A 545 3.80 -12.05 -3.81
N LEU A 546 3.67 -10.90 -3.13
CA LEU A 546 3.94 -9.59 -3.72
C LEU A 546 5.41 -9.47 -4.09
N GLY A 547 6.31 -9.92 -3.22
CA GLY A 547 7.76 -9.95 -3.45
C GLY A 547 8.14 -10.77 -4.66
N HIS A 548 7.50 -11.93 -4.88
CA HIS A 548 7.68 -12.73 -6.08
C HIS A 548 7.17 -12.02 -7.34
N LEU A 549 6.02 -11.32 -7.26
CA LEU A 549 5.46 -10.57 -8.39
C LEU A 549 6.36 -9.40 -8.81
N VAL A 550 6.87 -8.62 -7.85
CA VAL A 550 7.76 -7.50 -8.16
C VAL A 550 9.20 -7.93 -8.47
N GLY A 551 9.64 -9.07 -7.92
CA GLY A 551 10.94 -9.66 -8.23
C GLY A 551 11.08 -10.17 -9.67
N GLN A 552 9.99 -10.19 -10.44
CA GLN A 552 10.03 -10.41 -11.90
C GLN A 552 10.63 -9.24 -12.66
N PHE A 553 10.65 -8.04 -12.08
CA PHE A 553 11.29 -6.86 -12.67
C PHE A 553 12.71 -6.76 -12.17
N LYS A 554 13.64 -6.52 -13.10
CA LYS A 554 15.00 -6.14 -12.73
C LYS A 554 15.04 -4.63 -12.47
N ILE A 555 15.35 -4.30 -11.24
CA ILE A 555 15.41 -2.94 -10.68
C ILE A 555 16.87 -2.50 -10.58
#